data_AF-A0A967KB68-F1
#
_entry.id   AF-A0A967KB68-F1
#
_cell.length_a   1.000
_cell.length_b   1.000
_cell.length_c   1.000
_cell.angle_alpha   90.00
_cell.angle_beta   90.00
_cell.angle_gamma   90.00
#
_symmetry.space_group_name_H-M   'P 1'
#
loop_
_entity.id
_entity.type
_entity.pdbx_description
1 polymer ?
#
loop_
_entity_poly.entity_id
_entity_poly.type
_entity_poly.pdbx_seq_one_letter_code
_entity_poly.pdbx_strand_id
1 'polypeptide(L)'
;MSESADRDMPAEELHRICTQLYGTVRWQTALSRELRVNDRTVRRWASGDTAIPHPVALCVRLMAFLDELSWLGEWRQLMEDEA
;
A
#
# COMPACT_ATOMS: atom_id res chain seq x y z
N MET A 1 23.03 9.58 -14.61
CA MET A 1 21.76 8.81 -14.53
C MET A 1 21.24 8.99 -13.12
N SER A 2 20.04 9.55 -12.97
CA SER A 2 19.55 10.07 -11.68
C SER A 2 19.12 8.93 -10.76
N GLU A 3 19.71 8.87 -9.57
CA GLU A 3 19.44 7.95 -8.45
C GLU A 3 18.01 8.09 -7.84
N SER A 4 17.17 8.94 -8.45
CA SER A 4 15.81 9.27 -8.02
C SER A 4 14.74 8.36 -8.64
N ALA A 5 14.96 7.86 -9.86
CA ALA A 5 13.95 7.05 -10.56
C ALA A 5 13.68 5.70 -9.87
N ASP A 6 14.65 5.21 -9.09
CA ASP A 6 14.56 3.94 -8.34
C ASP A 6 13.79 4.08 -7.01
N ARG A 7 13.43 5.31 -6.60
CA ARG A 7 12.75 5.61 -5.32
C ARG A 7 11.27 5.95 -5.47
N ASP A 8 10.81 6.18 -6.71
CA ASP A 8 9.44 6.54 -7.00
C ASP A 8 8.58 5.29 -7.16
N MET A 9 7.43 5.25 -6.49
CA MET A 9 6.49 4.14 -6.63
C MET A 9 5.67 4.30 -7.92
N PRO A 10 5.72 3.33 -8.86
CA PRO A 10 4.87 3.36 -10.03
C PRO A 10 3.40 3.07 -9.66
N ALA A 11 2.47 3.58 -10.47
CA ALA A 11 1.03 3.42 -10.26
C ALA A 11 0.59 1.95 -10.19
N GLU A 12 1.22 1.08 -11.01
CA GLU A 12 0.95 -0.36 -11.01
C GLU A 12 1.33 -1.02 -9.66
N GLU A 13 2.44 -0.59 -9.06
CA GLU A 13 2.84 -1.10 -7.76
C GLU A 13 1.90 -0.63 -6.66
N LEU A 14 1.45 0.63 -6.72
CA LEU A 14 0.41 1.13 -5.81
C LEU A 14 -0.86 0.29 -5.94
N HIS A 15 -1.31 0.01 -7.17
CA HIS A 15 -2.47 -0.83 -7.44
C HIS A 15 -2.34 -2.22 -6.82
N ARG A 16 -1.20 -2.88 -7.02
CA ARG A 16 -0.92 -4.20 -6.47
C ARG A 16 -0.98 -4.21 -4.95
N ILE A 17 -0.25 -3.30 -4.30
CA ILE A 17 -0.19 -3.22 -2.83
C ILE A 17 -1.57 -2.91 -2.24
N CYS A 18 -2.26 -1.91 -2.77
CA CYS A 18 -3.56 -1.52 -2.23
C CYS A 18 -4.65 -2.56 -2.51
N THR A 19 -4.53 -3.34 -3.58
CA THR A 19 -5.41 -4.48 -3.83
C THR A 19 -5.19 -5.59 -2.80
N GLN A 20 -3.93 -5.82 -2.39
CA GLN A 20 -3.63 -6.76 -1.30
C GLN A 20 -4.20 -6.28 0.03
N LEU A 21 -3.97 -5.01 0.39
CA LEU A 21 -4.39 -4.43 1.67
C LEU A 21 -5.91 -4.31 1.83
N TYR A 22 -6.62 -3.88 0.78
CA TYR A 22 -8.04 -3.49 0.89
C TYR A 22 -8.97 -4.32 -0.01
N GLY A 23 -8.43 -5.24 -0.80
CA GLY A 23 -9.15 -5.93 -1.86
C GLY A 23 -9.28 -5.12 -3.15
N THR A 24 -9.89 -5.74 -4.16
CA THR A 24 -9.98 -5.19 -5.53
C THR A 24 -10.92 -3.99 -5.66
N VAL A 25 -11.85 -3.81 -4.71
CA VAL A 25 -12.93 -2.82 -4.80
C VAL A 25 -12.70 -1.70 -3.78
N ARG A 26 -12.83 -0.45 -4.23
CA ARG A 26 -12.80 0.77 -3.38
C ARG A 26 -11.51 1.02 -2.58
N TRP A 27 -10.40 0.37 -2.91
CA TRP A 27 -9.10 0.59 -2.28
C TRP A 27 -8.66 2.08 -2.29
N GLN A 28 -9.02 2.84 -3.34
CA GLN A 28 -8.66 4.27 -3.43
C GLN A 28 -9.28 5.12 -2.32
N THR A 29 -10.53 4.81 -1.92
CA THR A 29 -11.23 5.50 -0.82
C THR A 29 -10.76 5.00 0.55
N ALA A 30 -10.37 3.73 0.66
CA ALA A 30 -9.74 3.23 1.88
C ALA A 30 -8.40 3.93 2.13
N LEU A 31 -7.54 3.94 1.11
CA LEU A 31 -6.23 4.57 1.15
C LEU A 31 -6.31 6.08 1.43
N SER A 32 -7.26 6.80 0.81
CA SER A 32 -7.41 8.23 1.04
C SER A 32 -7.76 8.55 2.49
N ARG A 33 -8.59 7.72 3.13
CA ARG A 33 -8.96 7.85 4.55
C ARG A 33 -7.78 7.56 5.47
N GLU A 34 -7.02 6.51 5.22
CA GLU A 34 -5.86 6.15 6.05
C GLU A 34 -4.74 7.19 5.95
N LEU A 35 -4.38 7.60 4.73
CA LEU A 35 -3.37 8.62 4.50
C LEU A 35 -3.86 10.05 4.78
N ARG A 36 -5.16 10.23 5.04
CA ARG A 36 -5.82 11.53 5.24
C ARG A 36 -5.56 12.52 4.10
N VAL A 37 -5.61 12.01 2.87
CA VAL A 37 -5.48 12.81 1.64
C VAL A 37 -6.80 12.84 0.87
N ASN A 38 -6.93 13.76 -0.07
CA ASN A 38 -8.13 13.86 -0.91
C ASN A 38 -8.23 12.63 -1.86
N ASP A 39 -9.44 12.07 -2.01
CA ASP A 39 -9.75 11.00 -2.98
C ASP A 39 -9.24 11.30 -4.40
N ARG A 40 -9.32 12.56 -4.83
CA ARG A 40 -8.82 12.99 -6.15
C ARG A 40 -7.30 12.84 -6.26
N THR A 41 -6.57 13.05 -5.17
CA THR A 41 -5.11 12.86 -5.13
C THR A 41 -4.78 11.38 -5.35
N VAL A 42 -5.45 10.48 -4.64
CA VAL A 42 -5.24 9.03 -4.80
C VAL A 42 -5.61 8.56 -6.21
N ARG A 43 -6.70 9.08 -6.80
CA ARG A 43 -7.07 8.77 -8.18
C ARG A 43 -5.99 9.16 -9.19
N ARG A 44 -5.36 10.32 -9.01
CA ARG A 44 -4.25 10.79 -9.88
C ARG A 44 -2.99 9.96 -9.71
N TRP A 45 -2.73 9.44 -8.51
CA TRP A 45 -1.65 8.48 -8.29
C TRP A 45 -1.93 7.15 -8.97
N ALA A 46 -3.16 6.64 -8.82
CA ALA A 46 -3.60 5.39 -9.42
C ALA A 46 -3.56 5.40 -10.96
N SER A 47 -3.88 6.53 -11.59
CA SER A 47 -3.78 6.69 -13.04
C SER A 47 -2.35 6.93 -13.54
N GLY A 48 -1.41 7.22 -12.64
CA GLY A 48 -0.06 7.68 -13.02
C GLY A 48 0.00 9.13 -13.50
N ASP A 49 -1.11 9.89 -13.42
CA ASP A 49 -1.15 11.32 -13.80
C ASP A 49 -0.23 12.19 -12.93
N THR A 50 0.14 11.71 -11.75
CA THR A 50 1.03 12.42 -10.82
C THR A 50 1.87 11.42 -10.07
N ALA A 51 3.15 11.73 -9.91
CA ALA A 51 4.06 10.95 -9.09
C ALA A 51 3.57 10.87 -7.63
N ILE A 52 3.77 9.71 -7.02
CA ILE A 52 3.49 9.49 -5.61
C ILE A 52 4.66 10.09 -4.83
N PRO A 53 4.44 11.03 -3.89
CA PRO A 53 5.52 11.56 -3.08
C PRO A 53 6.25 10.45 -2.31
N HIS A 54 7.58 10.48 -2.29
CA HIS A 54 8.38 9.41 -1.68
C HIS A 54 7.97 9.04 -0.24
N PRO A 55 7.68 9.99 0.68
CA PRO A 55 7.20 9.63 2.02
C PRO A 55 5.89 8.84 1.99
N VAL A 56 4.98 9.15 1.06
CA VAL A 56 3.71 8.43 0.89
C VAL A 56 3.96 7.02 0.36
N ALA A 57 4.84 6.88 -0.64
CA ALA A 57 5.24 5.58 -1.17
C ALA A 57 5.82 4.68 -0.06
N LEU A 58 6.68 5.24 0.81
CA LEU A 58 7.24 4.52 1.95
C LEU A 58 6.14 4.09 2.94
N CYS A 59 5.21 4.99 3.28
CA CYS A 59 4.08 4.65 4.15
C CYS A 59 3.25 3.48 3.59
N VAL A 60 2.94 3.50 2.30
CA VAL A 60 2.18 2.42 1.64
C VAL A 60 2.91 1.07 1.71
N ARG A 61 4.23 1.05 1.45
CA ARG A 61 5.03 -0.18 1.59
C ARG A 61 5.05 -0.68 3.03
N LEU A 62 5.17 0.22 4.01
CA LEU A 62 5.17 -0.13 5.43
C LEU A 62 3.83 -0.70 5.89
N MET A 63 2.70 -0.14 5.41
CA MET A 63 1.37 -0.69 5.70
C MET A 63 1.26 -2.13 5.20
N ALA A 64 1.70 -2.42 3.97
CA ALA A 64 1.72 -3.76 3.40
C ALA A 64 2.58 -4.75 4.20
N PHE A 65 3.77 -4.29 4.61
CA PHE A 65 4.68 -5.10 5.42
C PHE A 65 4.09 -5.44 6.80
N LEU A 66 3.45 -4.47 7.45
CA LEU A 66 2.81 -4.67 8.76
C LEU A 66 1.60 -5.62 8.68
N ASP A 67 0.81 -5.51 7.61
CA ASP A 67 -0.30 -6.41 7.33
C ASP A 67 0.19 -7.87 7.18
N GLU A 68 1.24 -8.09 6.38
CA GLU A 68 1.84 -9.42 6.20
C GLU A 68 2.41 -9.99 7.52
N LEU A 69 3.04 -9.16 8.34
CA LEU A 69 3.53 -9.58 9.66
C LEU A 69 2.39 -9.93 10.63
N SER A 70 1.28 -9.19 10.60
CA SER A 70 0.12 -9.49 11.43
C SER A 70 -0.47 -10.86 11.07
N TRP A 71 -0.59 -11.14 9.78
CA TRP A 71 -1.04 -12.43 9.28
C TRP A 71 -0.12 -13.57 9.75
N LEU A 72 1.21 -13.41 9.67
CA LEU A 72 2.15 -14.41 10.19
C LEU A 72 2.03 -14.64 11.70
N GLY A 73 1.69 -13.60 12.46
CA GLY A 73 1.42 -13.71 13.89
C GLY A 73 0.18 -14.57 14.17
N GLU A 74 -0.91 -14.32 13.45
CA GLU A 74 -2.16 -15.09 13.55
C GLU A 74 -1.93 -16.56 13.19
N TRP A 75 -1.20 -16.82 12.10
CA TRP A 75 -0.86 -18.20 11.69
C TRP A 75 0.01 -18.93 12.70
N ARG A 76 0.98 -18.25 13.32
CA ARG A 76 1.81 -18.87 14.35
C ARG A 76 0.99 -19.28 15.56
N GLN A 77 0.08 -18.41 16.00
CA GLN A 77 -0.82 -18.71 17.12
C GLN A 77 -1.69 -19.93 16.82
N LEU A 78 -2.27 -20.01 15.61
CA LEU A 78 -3.06 -21.17 15.19
C LEU A 78 -2.26 -22.47 15.22
N MET A 79 -1.01 -22.45 14.77
CA MET A 79 -0.14 -23.64 14.80
C MET A 79 0.28 -24.04 16.22
N GLU A 80 0.41 -23.09 17.14
CA GLU A 80 0.70 -23.36 18.56
C GLU A 80 -0.53 -23.92 19.30
N ASP A 81 -1.73 -23.48 18.93
CA ASP A 81 -3.00 -23.94 19.53
C ASP A 81 -3.39 -25.37 19.06
N GLU A 82 -2.84 -25.85 17.93
CA GLU A 82 -3.08 -27.18 17.36
C GLU A 82 -2.09 -28.28 17.82
N ALA A 83 -1.03 -27.92 18.57
CA ALA A 83 0.06 -28.81 19.00
C ALA A 83 -0.08 -29.31 20.45
#